data_AF-A0A1C5MPM7-F1
#
_entry.id   AF-A0A1C5MPM7-F1
#
_cell.length_a   1.000
_cell.length_b   1.000
_cell.length_c   1.000
_cell.angle_alpha   90.00
_cell.angle_beta   90.00
_cell.angle_gamma   90.00
#
_symmetry.space_group_name_H-M   'P 1'
#
loop_
_entity.id
_entity.type
_entity.pdbx_description
1 polymer ?
#
loop_
_entity_poly.entity_id
_entity_poly.type
_entity_poly.pdbx_seq_one_letter_code
_entity_poly.pdbx_strand_id
1 'polypeptide(L)'
;MGTIGYALYRLLDLLLFIIFVQCIMTWIPGATQTKLYDILSTITDPIQDPIRSVVYRYLNSPLDITPIVAFFLIRIVQRVVLMVFW
;
A
#
# COMPACT_ATOMS: atom_id res chain seq x y z
N MET A 1 26.22 -4.58 -3.61
CA MET A 1 25.23 -3.50 -3.43
C MET A 1 23.89 -3.80 -4.12
N GLY A 2 23.88 -4.36 -5.35
CA GLY A 2 22.63 -4.67 -6.06
C GLY A 2 21.70 -5.71 -5.43
N THR A 3 22.21 -6.67 -4.65
CA THR A 3 21.35 -7.69 -4.00
C THR A 3 20.42 -7.10 -2.94
N ILE A 4 20.91 -6.16 -2.14
CA ILE A 4 20.13 -5.47 -1.10
C ILE A 4 19.09 -4.57 -1.75
N GLY A 5 19.48 -3.76 -2.74
CA GLY A 5 18.56 -2.92 -3.50
C GLY A 5 17.45 -3.73 -4.19
N TYR A 6 17.81 -4.86 -4.79
CA TYR A 6 16.84 -5.77 -5.41
C TYR A 6 15.89 -6.40 -4.38
N ALA A 7 16.39 -6.85 -3.24
CA ALA A 7 15.56 -7.40 -2.17
C ALA A 7 14.55 -6.37 -1.65
N LEU A 8 14.98 -5.12 -1.42
CA LEU A 8 14.10 -4.02 -1.02
C LEU A 8 13.05 -3.70 -2.09
N TYR A 9 13.46 -3.65 -3.36
CA TYR A 9 12.54 -3.42 -4.47
C TYR A 9 11.43 -4.49 -4.51
N ARG A 10 11.79 -5.76 -4.34
CA ARG A 10 10.86 -6.89 -4.31
C ARG A 10 9.95 -6.88 -3.07
N LEU A 11 10.44 -6.41 -1.93
CA LEU A 11 9.61 -6.20 -0.74
C LEU A 11 8.54 -5.13 -0.98
N LEU A 12 8.91 -4.03 -1.64
CA LEU A 12 7.95 -2.98 -2.01
C LEU A 12 6.91 -3.48 -3.04
N ASP A 13 7.31 -4.32 -4.00
CA ASP A 13 6.35 -4.99 -4.90
C ASP A 13 5.35 -5.85 -4.13
N LEU A 14 5.81 -6.56 -3.10
CA LEU A 14 4.94 -7.38 -2.26
C LEU A 14 3.92 -6.52 -1.51
N LEU A 15 4.35 -5.38 -0.95
CA LEU A 15 3.45 -4.41 -0.32
C LEU A 15 2.42 -3.87 -1.31
N LEU A 16 2.82 -3.52 -2.53
CA LEU A 16 1.88 -3.11 -3.59
C LEU A 16 0.84 -4.19 -3.88
N PHE A 17 1.27 -5.45 -3.96
CA PHE A 17 0.37 -6.57 -4.18
C PHE A 17 -0.62 -6.76 -3.03
N ILE A 18 -0.17 -6.66 -1.77
CA ILE A 18 -1.02 -6.73 -0.57
C ILE A 18 -2.09 -5.63 -0.60
N ILE A 19 -1.68 -4.38 -0.88
CA ILE A 19 -2.59 -3.24 -1.00
C ILE A 19 -3.62 -3.47 -2.13
N PHE A 20 -3.18 -4.01 -3.25
CA PHE A 20 -4.06 -4.34 -4.38
C PHE A 20 -5.09 -5.41 -4.02
N VAL A 21 -4.67 -6.49 -3.35
CA VAL A 21 -5.58 -7.54 -2.86
C VAL A 21 -6.58 -6.96 -1.86
N GLN A 22 -6.11 -6.18 -0.88
CA GLN A 22 -6.97 -5.52 0.10
C GLN A 22 -8.00 -4.60 -0.58
N CYS A 23 -7.60 -3.85 -1.61
CA CYS A 23 -8.48 -3.01 -2.41
C CYS A 23 -9.58 -3.84 -3.09
N ILE A 24 -9.23 -4.96 -3.73
CA ILE A 24 -10.21 -5.86 -4.35
C ILE A 24 -11.17 -6.44 -3.29
N MET A 25 -10.67 -6.79 -2.11
CA MET A 25 -11.51 -7.30 -1.02
C MET A 25 -12.57 -6.31 -0.59
N THR A 26 -12.36 -4.99 -0.72
CA THR A 26 -13.41 -4.00 -0.41
C THR A 26 -14.62 -4.08 -1.34
N TRP A 27 -14.46 -4.64 -2.54
CA TRP A 27 -15.54 -4.79 -3.50
C TRP A 27 -16.31 -6.11 -3.33
N ILE A 28 -15.75 -7.06 -2.60
CA ILE A 28 -16.36 -8.37 -2.36
C ILE A 28 -17.17 -8.30 -1.04
N PRO A 29 -18.50 -8.50 -1.08
CA PRO A 29 -19.32 -8.48 0.12
C PRO A 29 -18.84 -9.50 1.17
N GLY A 30 -18.63 -9.06 2.40
CA GLY A 30 -18.19 -9.89 3.52
C GLY A 30 -16.69 -10.18 3.57
N ALA A 31 -15.90 -9.86 2.53
CA ALA A 31 -14.46 -10.08 2.55
C ALA A 31 -13.72 -9.18 3.56
N THR A 32 -14.22 -7.96 3.78
CA THR A 32 -13.67 -7.01 4.77
C THR A 32 -13.89 -7.45 6.23
N GLN A 33 -14.75 -8.44 6.48
CA GLN A 33 -15.04 -8.96 7.83
C GLN A 33 -14.23 -10.22 8.14
N THR A 34 -13.35 -10.64 7.22
CA THR A 34 -12.56 -11.86 7.37
C THR A 34 -11.26 -11.57 8.13
N LYS A 35 -10.77 -12.57 8.87
CA LYS A 35 -9.45 -12.50 9.53
C LYS A 35 -8.31 -12.21 8.56
N LEU A 36 -8.45 -12.61 7.30
CA LEU A 36 -7.48 -12.31 6.25
C LEU A 36 -7.38 -10.80 6.02
N TYR A 37 -8.52 -10.10 5.95
CA TYR A 37 -8.54 -8.64 5.80
C TYR A 37 -7.88 -7.95 6.99
N ASP A 38 -8.13 -8.41 8.22
CA ASP A 38 -7.51 -7.85 9.43
C ASP A 38 -5.98 -7.99 9.40
N ILE A 39 -5.47 -9.14 8.95
CA ILE A 39 -4.02 -9.39 8.81
C ILE A 39 -3.43 -8.46 7.75
N LEU A 40 -4.09 -8.34 6.58
CA LEU A 40 -3.61 -7.45 5.52
C LEU A 40 -3.62 -5.99 6.00
N SER A 41 -4.66 -5.57 6.70
CA SER A 41 -4.80 -4.22 7.27
C SER A 41 -3.72 -3.95 8.30
N THR A 42 -3.41 -4.90 9.20
CA THR A 42 -2.30 -4.76 10.14
C THR A 42 -0.95 -4.47 9.45
N ILE A 43 -0.74 -4.99 8.24
CA ILE A 43 0.47 -4.76 7.43
C ILE A 43 0.38 -3.42 6.68
N THR A 44 -0.78 -3.06 6.13
CA THR A 44 -0.93 -1.87 5.28
C THR A 44 -1.26 -0.60 6.04
N ASP A 45 -1.95 -0.66 7.17
CA ASP A 45 -2.40 0.48 7.99
C ASP A 45 -1.25 1.40 8.41
N PRO A 46 -0.06 0.92 8.83
CA PRO A 46 1.06 1.82 9.13
C PRO A 46 1.45 2.75 7.97
N ILE A 47 1.17 2.34 6.72
CA ILE A 47 1.42 3.12 5.51
C ILE A 47 0.14 3.87 5.08
N GLN A 48 -1.01 3.20 5.11
CA GLN A 48 -2.28 3.73 4.62
C GLN A 48 -2.94 4.72 5.58
N ASP A 49 -2.91 4.52 6.90
CA ASP A 49 -3.52 5.43 7.87
C ASP A 49 -2.98 6.87 7.83
N PRO A 50 -1.66 7.13 7.75
CA PRO A 50 -1.20 8.50 7.61
C PRO A 50 -1.68 9.12 6.29
N ILE A 51 -1.66 8.36 5.19
CA ILE A 51 -2.17 8.81 3.90
C ILE A 51 -3.68 9.11 3.99
N ARG A 52 -4.43 8.21 4.59
CA ARG A 52 -5.88 8.28 4.80
C ARG A 52 -6.25 9.52 5.63
N SER A 53 -5.50 9.81 6.68
CA SER A 53 -5.70 11.00 7.52
C SER A 53 -5.53 12.31 6.73
N VAL A 54 -4.58 12.34 5.80
CA VAL A 54 -4.34 13.48 4.90
C VAL A 54 -5.43 13.55 3.84
N VAL A 55 -5.76 12.43 3.20
CA VAL A 55 -6.78 12.33 2.17
C VAL A 55 -8.13 12.80 2.71
N TYR A 56 -8.61 12.27 3.84
CA TYR A 56 -9.90 12.68 4.39
C TYR A 56 -9.93 14.14 4.83
N ARG A 57 -8.78 14.72 5.20
CA ARG A 57 -8.71 16.13 5.55
C ARG A 57 -8.92 17.06 4.35
N TYR A 58 -8.51 16.63 3.14
CA TYR A 58 -8.58 17.47 1.94
C TYR A 58 -9.65 17.03 0.93
N LEU A 59 -9.99 15.75 0.91
CA LEU A 59 -11.01 15.14 0.06
C LEU A 59 -12.05 14.43 0.93
N ASN A 60 -13.25 15.03 1.05
CA ASN A 60 -14.44 14.36 1.57
C ASN A 60 -15.02 13.40 0.52
N SER A 61 -14.24 12.41 0.12
CA SER A 61 -14.69 11.35 -0.79
C SER A 61 -15.25 10.17 0.00
N PRO A 62 -16.44 9.65 -0.35
CA PRO A 62 -16.95 8.41 0.22
C PRO A 62 -16.16 7.18 -0.26
N LEU A 63 -15.38 7.32 -1.35
CA LEU A 63 -14.53 6.26 -1.88
C LEU A 63 -13.10 6.40 -1.32
N ASP A 64 -12.58 5.30 -0.78
CA ASP A 64 -11.21 5.24 -0.22
C ASP A 64 -10.17 5.28 -1.36
N ILE A 65 -9.65 6.46 -1.65
CA ILE A 65 -8.58 6.65 -2.65
C ILE A 65 -7.18 6.39 -2.07
N THR A 66 -7.09 6.06 -0.78
CA THR A 66 -5.83 5.77 -0.08
C THR A 66 -4.99 4.69 -0.79
N PRO A 67 -5.57 3.57 -1.29
CA PRO A 67 -4.79 2.55 -1.99
C PRO A 67 -4.08 3.09 -3.24
N ILE A 68 -4.72 4.00 -3.97
CA ILE A 68 -4.16 4.62 -5.17
C ILE A 68 -2.98 5.53 -4.79
N VAL A 69 -3.16 6.37 -3.77
CA VAL A 69 -2.10 7.26 -3.27
C VAL A 69 -0.92 6.44 -2.74
N ALA A 70 -1.19 5.37 -1.97
CA ALA A 70 -0.17 4.47 -1.46
C ALA A 70 0.61 3.79 -2.60
N PHE A 71 -0.07 3.37 -3.67
CA PHE A 71 0.57 2.81 -4.86
C PHE A 71 1.59 3.80 -5.45
N PHE A 72 1.19 5.05 -5.68
CA PHE A 72 2.09 6.06 -6.25
C PHE A 72 3.28 6.37 -5.33
N LEU A 73 3.05 6.49 -4.02
CA LEU A 73 4.12 6.73 -3.05
C LEU A 73 5.14 5.59 -3.04
N ILE A 74 4.68 4.34 -3.01
CA ILE A 74 5.57 3.18 -3.03
C ILE A 74 6.35 3.10 -4.35
N ARG A 75 5.74 3.42 -5.49
CA ARG A 75 6.45 3.51 -6.79
C ARG A 75 7.56 4.55 -6.78
N ILE A 76 7.36 5.69 -6.11
CA ILE A 76 8.41 6.71 -5.94
C ILE A 76 9.54 6.14 -5.08
N VAL A 77 9.22 5.51 -3.95
CA VAL A 77 10.21 4.88 -3.08
C VAL A 77 11.01 3.82 -3.82
N GLN A 78 10.37 2.99 -4.66
CA GLN A 78 11.05 2.01 -5.50
C GLN A 78 12.10 2.65 -6.42
N ARG A 79 11.78 3.78 -7.06
CA ARG A 79 12.75 4.50 -7.91
C ARG A 79 13.91 5.05 -7.09
N VAL A 80 13.64 5.59 -5.89
CA VAL A 80 14.69 6.08 -4.99
C VAL A 80 15.61 4.93 -4.55
N VAL A 81 15.05 3.76 -4.20
CA VAL A 81 15.82 2.56 -3.86
C VAL A 81 16.71 2.16 -5.04
N LEU A 82 16.19 2.10 -6.26
CA LEU A 82 17.01 1.81 -7.43
C LEU A 82 18.12 2.85 -7.61
N MET A 83 17.82 4.14 -7.48
CA MET A 83 18.83 5.20 -7.62
C MET A 83 19.95 5.14 -6.58
N VAL A 84 19.64 4.74 -5.34
CA VAL A 84 20.61 4.69 -4.23
C VAL A 84 21.48 3.41 -4.27
N PHE A 85 20.91 2.29 -4.72
CA PHE A 85 21.56 0.98 -4.68
C PHE A 85 22.10 0.48 -6.03
N TRP A 86 21.86 1.24 -7.11
CA TRP A 86 22.48 1.06 -8.43
C TRP A 86 23.87 1.65 -8.45
#